data_AF-A0A509L9L3-F1
#
_entry.id   AF-A0A509L9L3-F1
#
_cell.length_a   1.000
_cell.length_b   1.000
_cell.length_c   1.000
_cell.angle_alpha   90.00
_cell.angle_beta   90.00
_cell.angle_gamma   90.00
#
_symmetry.space_group_name_H-M   'P 1'
#
loop_
_entity.id
_entity.type
_entity.pdbx_description
1 polymer ?
#
loop_
_entity_poly.entity_id
_entity_poly.type
_entity_poly.pdbx_seq_one_letter_code
_entity_poly.pdbx_strand_id
1 'polypeptide(L)' 'MESGKFKGAVADAIKSVNLDHNDPESHHAMGLALMFSGMHREASDSFKIAMRLDPFQQDTFGYMLGMAYFHMSQYEKL' A
#
# COMPACT_ATOMS: atom_id res chain seq x y z
N MET A 1 11.16 3.97 -17.91
CA MET A 1 10.96 2.50 -17.81
C MET A 1 10.39 2.07 -16.45
N GLU A 2 10.28 2.95 -15.46
CA GLU A 2 9.78 2.60 -14.11
C GLU A 2 8.25 2.46 -14.04
N SER A 3 7.50 3.29 -14.77
CA SER A 3 6.03 3.29 -14.77
C SER A 3 5.39 1.97 -15.22
N GLY A 4 6.11 1.15 -16.01
CA GLY A 4 5.63 -0.16 -16.46
C GLY A 4 5.83 -1.27 -15.43
N LYS A 5 6.89 -1.19 -14.60
CA LYS A 5 7.18 -2.18 -13.57
C LYS A 5 6.19 -2.09 -12.41
N PHE A 6 5.80 -0.88 -12.05
CA PHE A 6 4.85 -0.66 -10.96
C PHE A 6 3.43 -1.10 -11.31
N LYS A 7 3.01 -0.99 -12.58
CA LYS A 7 1.73 -1.55 -13.06
C LYS A 7 1.67 -3.07 -12.91
N GLY A 8 2.76 -3.78 -13.20
CA GLY A 8 2.85 -5.22 -12.97
C GLY A 8 2.75 -5.58 -11.48
N ALA A 9 3.50 -4.86 -10.64
CA ALA A 9 3.49 -5.07 -9.19
C ALA A 9 2.09 -4.85 -8.58
N VAL A 10 1.37 -3.81 -9.01
CA VAL A 10 -0.01 -3.56 -8.55
C VAL A 10 -0.93 -4.70 -8.99
N ALA A 11 -0.81 -5.17 -10.23
CA ALA A 11 -1.62 -6.28 -10.72
C ALA A 11 -1.39 -7.58 -9.93
N ASP A 12 -0.14 -7.89 -9.59
CA ASP A 12 0.18 -9.08 -8.80
C ASP A 12 -0.25 -8.94 -7.34
N ALA A 13 -0.14 -7.75 -6.76
CA ALA A 13 -0.64 -7.50 -5.41
C ALA A 13 -2.17 -7.59 -5.32
N ILE A 14 -2.90 -7.11 -6.34
CA ILE A 14 -4.36 -7.30 -6.46
C ILE A 14 -4.72 -8.79 -6.52
N LYS A 15 -3.94 -9.60 -7.26
CA LYS A 15 -4.16 -11.06 -7.26
C LYS A 15 -3.95 -11.65 -5.87
N SER A 16 -2.93 -11.20 -5.14
CA SER A 16 -2.68 -11.66 -3.77
C SER A 16 -3.88 -11.41 -2.86
N VAL A 17 -4.42 -10.19 -2.88
CA VAL A 17 -5.64 -9.82 -2.12
C VAL A 17 -6.87 -10.61 -2.59
N ASN A 18 -6.98 -10.94 -3.88
CA ASN A 18 -8.08 -11.77 -4.39
C ASN A 18 -7.95 -13.25 -3.97
N LEU A 19 -6.74 -13.74 -3.72
CA LEU A 19 -6.50 -15.09 -3.22
C LEU A 19 -6.83 -15.20 -1.73
N ASP A 20 -6.40 -14.21 -0.94
CA ASP A 20 -6.80 -14.07 0.46
C ASP A 20 -7.03 -12.60 0.82
N HIS A 21 -8.30 -12.24 0.97
CA HIS A 21 -8.70 -10.87 1.29
C HIS A 21 -8.53 -10.53 2.78
N ASN A 22 -8.27 -11.52 3.64
CA ASN A 22 -8.03 -11.33 5.06
C ASN A 22 -6.56 -11.47 5.45
N ASP A 23 -5.67 -11.70 4.49
CA ASP A 23 -4.23 -11.72 4.73
C ASP A 23 -3.68 -10.28 4.86
N PRO A 24 -3.20 -9.86 6.05
CA PRO A 24 -2.63 -8.53 6.26
C PRO A 24 -1.42 -8.27 5.35
N GLU A 25 -0.61 -9.30 5.05
CA GLU A 25 0.59 -9.13 4.21
C GLU A 25 0.22 -8.88 2.74
N SER A 26 -0.84 -9.49 2.23
CA SER A 26 -1.37 -9.19 0.90
C SER A 26 -1.81 -7.74 0.77
N HIS A 27 -2.49 -7.17 1.77
CA HIS A 27 -2.85 -5.75 1.79
C HIS A 27 -1.64 -4.84 1.95
N HIS A 28 -0.64 -5.24 2.74
CA HIS A 28 0.61 -4.52 2.87
C HIS A 28 1.40 -4.48 1.56
N ALA A 29 1.54 -5.62 0.87
CA ALA A 29 2.19 -5.72 -0.44
C ALA A 29 1.48 -4.86 -1.50
N MET A 30 0.14 -4.84 -1.47
CA MET A 30 -0.66 -3.95 -2.33
C MET A 30 -0.39 -2.48 -2.02
N GLY A 31 -0.35 -2.10 -0.75
CA GLY A 31 0.02 -0.74 -0.34
C GLY A 31 1.40 -0.33 -0.84
N LEU A 32 2.40 -1.20 -0.75
CA LEU A 32 3.75 -0.94 -1.28
C LEU A 32 3.75 -0.77 -2.80
N ALA A 33 3.09 -1.66 -3.53
CA ALA A 33 3.00 -1.57 -4.99
C ALA A 33 2.33 -0.26 -5.45
N LEU A 34 1.27 0.16 -4.74
CA LEU A 34 0.58 1.43 -4.98
C LEU A 34 1.46 2.63 -4.62
N MET A 35 2.20 2.58 -3.51
CA MET A 35 3.16 3.63 -3.12
C MET A 35 4.20 3.88 -4.21
N PHE A 36 4.84 2.82 -4.71
CA PHE A 36 5.83 2.95 -5.76
C PHE A 36 5.22 3.34 -7.12
N SER A 37 3.92 3.10 -7.32
CA SER A 37 3.17 3.57 -8.49
C SER A 37 2.75 5.05 -8.40
N GLY A 38 3.01 5.74 -7.29
CA GLY A 38 2.55 7.11 -7.04
C GLY A 38 1.09 7.21 -6.59
N MET A 39 0.41 6.07 -6.39
CA MET A 39 -0.99 5.98 -5.95
C MET A 39 -1.07 6.02 -4.42
N HIS A 40 -0.59 7.13 -3.84
CA HIS A 40 -0.37 7.23 -2.40
C HIS A 40 -1.66 7.18 -1.56
N ARG A 41 -2.79 7.64 -2.12
CA ARG A 41 -4.09 7.58 -1.45
C ARG A 41 -4.56 6.13 -1.30
N GLU A 42 -4.56 5.39 -2.39
CA GLU A 42 -4.94 3.97 -2.43
C GLU A 42 -3.99 3.11 -1.60
N ALA A 43 -2.71 3.46 -1.59
CA ALA A 43 -1.74 2.82 -0.71
C ALA A 43 -2.09 3.00 0.76
N SER A 44 -2.47 4.22 1.17
CA SER A 44 -2.87 4.52 2.54
C SER A 44 -4.07 3.67 2.99
N ASP A 45 -5.02 3.43 2.09
CA ASP A 45 -6.20 2.62 2.40
C ASP A 45 -5.83 1.13 2.53
N SER A 46 -4.91 0.63 1.71
CA SER A 46 -4.41 -0.75 1.81
C SER A 46 -3.66 -0.98 3.13
N PHE A 47 -2.80 -0.04 3.56
CA PHE A 47 -2.11 -0.14 4.84
C PHE A 47 -3.07 -0.07 6.04
N LYS A 48 -4.14 0.73 5.98
CA LYS A 48 -5.18 0.75 7.03
C LYS A 48 -5.89 -0.61 7.15
N ILE A 49 -6.13 -1.29 6.03
CA ILE A 49 -6.75 -2.62 6.04
C ILE A 49 -5.78 -3.63 6.67
N ALA A 50 -4.50 -3.66 6.25
CA ALA A 50 -3.48 -4.51 6.86
C ALA A 50 -3.40 -4.31 8.38
N MET A 51 -3.40 -3.05 8.82
CA MET A 51 -3.38 -2.67 10.24
C MET A 51 -4.63 -3.05 11.02
N ARG A 52 -5.78 -3.16 10.35
CA ARG A 52 -7.03 -3.66 10.94
C ARG A 52 -7.03 -5.19 11.05
N LEU A 53 -6.44 -5.88 10.08
CA LEU A 53 -6.38 -7.34 10.02
C LEU A 53 -5.35 -7.92 10.99
N ASP A 54 -4.21 -7.24 11.16
CA ASP A 54 -3.19 -7.62 12.15
C ASP A 54 -2.80 -6.43 13.06
N PRO A 55 -3.45 -6.34 14.23
CA PRO A 55 -3.14 -5.33 15.24
C PRO A 55 -1.75 -5.50 15.89
N PHE A 56 -1.09 -6.65 15.77
CA PHE A 56 0.21 -6.88 16.40
C PHE A 56 1.35 -6.26 15.59
N GLN A 57 1.14 -6.01 14.29
CA GLN A 57 2.10 -5.40 13.37
C GLN A 57 1.82 -3.90 13.11
N GLN A 58 1.06 -3.26 14.00
CA GLN A 58 0.66 -1.85 13.88
C GLN A 58 1.82 -0.89 13.66
N ASP A 59 2.97 -1.13 14.28
CA ASP A 59 4.15 -0.27 14.10
C ASP A 59 4.67 -0.29 12.65
N THR A 60 4.66 -1.47 12.02
CA THR A 60 5.16 -1.65 10.65
C THR A 60 4.20 -1.00 9.65
N PHE A 61 2.90 -1.30 9.77
CA PHE A 61 1.89 -0.70 8.88
C PHE A 61 1.71 0.79 9.13
N GLY A 62 1.85 1.23 10.38
CA GLY A 62 1.83 2.64 10.78
C GLY A 62 2.96 3.44 10.17
N TYR A 63 4.18 2.89 10.12
CA TYR A 63 5.30 3.51 9.41
C TYR A 63 5.00 3.69 7.92
N MET A 64 4.49 2.65 7.25
CA MET A 64 4.15 2.71 5.84
C MET A 64 3.00 3.68 5.55
N LEU A 65 2.00 3.73 6.43
CA LEU A 65 0.91 4.70 6.35
C LEU A 65 1.41 6.15 6.53
N GLY A 66 2.35 6.37 7.45
CA GLY A 66 3.02 7.66 7.63
C GLY A 66 3.77 8.10 6.37
N MET A 67 4.48 7.18 5.72
CA MET A 67 5.13 7.43 4.44
C MET A 67 4.11 7.79 3.35
N ALA A 68 2.99 7.06 3.27
CA ALA A 68 1.93 7.37 2.30
C ALA A 68 1.37 8.78 2.48
N TYR A 69 1.09 9.19 3.72
CA TYR A 69 0.64 10.55 4.00
C TYR A 69 1.72 11.61 3.74
N PHE A 70 2.97 11.33 4.08
CA PHE A 70 4.07 12.25 3.76
C PHE A 70 4.13 12.52 2.26
N HIS A 71 4.08 11.48 1.42
CA HIS A 71 4.07 11.66 -0.02
C HIS A 71 2.83 12.44 -0.49
N MET A 72 1.62 12.12 -0.01
CA MET A 72 0.40 12.86 -0.34
C MET A 72 0.51 14.36 -0.03
N SER A 73 0.98 14.72 1.16
CA SER A 73 1.14 16.13 1.58
C SER A 73 2.20 16.89 0.77
N GLN A 74 3.17 16.20 0.18
CA GLN A 74 4.19 16.82 -0.66
C GLN A 74 3.67 17.08 -2.09
N TYR A 75 2.77 16.25 -2.60
CA TYR A 75 2.10 16.48 -3.89
C TYR A 75 1.02 17.57 -3.83
N GLU A 76 0.36 17.74 -2.68
CA GLU A 76 -0.65 18.79 -2.48
C GLU A 76 -0.05 20.21 -2.43
N LYS A 77 1.28 20.33 -2.30
CA LYS A 77 2.02 21.60 -2.26
C LYS A 77 2.56 22.05 -3.63
N LEU A 78 2.30 21.33 -4.70
CA LEU A 78 2.67 21.67 -6.08
C LEU A 78 1.46 22.20 -6.85
#